data_AF-A0A950S1T1-F1
#
_entry.id   AF-A0A950S1T1-F1
#
_cell.length_a   1.000
_cell.length_b   1.000
_cell.length_c   1.000
_cell.angle_alpha   90.00
_cell.angle_beta   90.00
_cell.angle_gamma   90.00
#
_symmetry.space_group_name_H-M   'P 1'
#
loop_
_entity.id
_entity.type
_entity.pdbx_description
1 polymer ?
#
loop_
_entity_poly.entity_id
_entity_poly.type
_entity_poly.pdbx_seq_one_letter_code
_entity_poly.pdbx_strand_id
1 'polypeptide(L)'
;MPSATSSDTETNKGFEFTCPQCGALVRVNKLGTVERCPSCEKPVTRVIQLDQLLSRWYEPRRWRADLVKPSVPYLVERLWTANGQGERLFLGVSPKYTNYDIFRNFVTRLMIRGIDEGWADLQFPEDPLAEDPQYVLTIVDSEKFAEGVEKLFPEVDWDEPVSSAVLDAVGAPAGVKSTRGSRKKKK
;
A
#
# COMPACT_ATOMS: atom_id res chain seq x y z
N MET A 1 49.29 23.99 -1.15
CA MET A 1 48.58 23.45 0.02
C MET A 1 48.50 24.58 1.05
N PRO A 2 47.30 25.03 1.44
CA PRO A 2 46.34 24.22 2.19
C PRO A 2 44.94 24.12 1.55
N SER A 3 44.22 23.14 2.08
CA SER A 3 42.94 22.58 1.67
C SER A 3 41.77 23.56 1.76
N ALA A 4 41.00 23.66 0.68
CA ALA A 4 39.62 24.11 0.73
C ALA A 4 38.75 22.91 1.15
N THR A 5 38.42 22.82 2.43
CA THR A 5 37.27 22.04 2.89
C THR A 5 36.03 22.89 2.62
N SER A 6 35.41 22.70 1.46
CA SER A 6 34.02 23.10 1.25
C SER A 6 33.17 22.21 2.15
N SER A 7 32.70 22.82 3.23
CA SER A 7 31.67 22.29 4.11
C SER A 7 30.37 22.14 3.32
N ASP A 8 30.10 20.92 2.86
CA ASP A 8 28.78 20.47 2.42
C ASP A 8 27.83 20.57 3.63
N THR A 9 27.20 21.73 3.76
CA THR A 9 26.09 21.92 4.70
C THR A 9 24.83 21.51 3.97
N GLU A 10 24.72 20.21 3.70
CA GLU A 10 23.53 19.63 3.10
C GLU A 10 22.40 19.76 4.12
N THR A 11 21.49 20.69 3.82
CA THR A 11 20.35 21.10 4.62
C THR A 11 19.56 19.88 5.07
N ASN A 12 19.75 19.45 6.33
CA ASN A 12 18.99 18.39 6.96
C ASN A 12 17.58 18.93 7.29
N LYS A 13 16.76 19.11 6.24
CA LYS A 13 15.35 19.52 6.36
C LYS A 13 14.54 18.30 6.79
N GLY A 14 14.53 18.05 8.10
CA GLY A 14 13.58 17.10 8.68
C GLY A 14 12.14 17.51 8.40
N PHE A 15 11.25 16.52 8.28
CA PHE A 15 9.82 16.74 8.12
C PHE A 15 9.18 16.93 9.50
N GLU A 16 8.37 17.97 9.66
CA GLU A 16 7.63 18.19 10.90
C GLU A 16 6.26 17.51 10.79
N PHE A 17 5.82 16.81 11.83
CA PHE A 17 4.51 16.15 11.92
C PHE A 17 3.85 16.50 13.24
N THR A 18 2.53 16.50 13.29
CA THR A 18 1.76 16.74 14.51
C THR A 18 1.41 15.40 15.14
N CYS A 19 1.73 15.20 16.42
CA CYS A 19 1.29 13.99 17.13
C CYS A 19 -0.23 14.00 17.28
N PRO A 20 -0.96 12.96 16.83
CA PRO A 20 -2.43 12.94 16.92
C PRO A 20 -2.95 12.81 18.36
N GLN A 21 -2.09 12.45 19.32
CA GLN A 21 -2.48 12.20 20.71
C GLN A 21 -2.36 13.45 21.58
N CYS A 22 -1.34 14.28 21.37
CA CYS A 22 -1.07 15.46 22.20
C CYS A 22 -0.91 16.77 21.43
N GLY A 23 -0.92 16.73 20.09
CA GLY A 23 -0.76 17.92 19.23
C GLY A 23 0.67 18.46 19.14
N ALA A 24 1.64 17.89 19.85
CA ALA A 24 3.03 18.33 19.79
C ALA A 24 3.66 18.08 18.41
N LEU A 25 4.57 18.97 18.00
CA LEU A 25 5.34 18.80 16.78
C LEU A 25 6.45 17.77 16.99
N VAL A 26 6.59 16.88 16.03
CA VAL A 26 7.57 15.80 15.97
C VAL A 26 8.38 15.97 14.70
N ARG A 27 9.71 16.07 14.82
CA ARG A 27 10.62 16.11 13.67
C ARG A 27 11.04 14.71 13.31
N VAL A 28 10.88 14.37 12.04
CA VAL A 28 11.24 13.10 11.43
C VAL A 28 12.31 13.37 10.39
N ASN A 29 13.50 12.78 10.57
CA ASN A 29 14.64 13.02 9.68
C ASN A 29 14.49 12.31 8.33
N LYS A 30 13.79 11.16 8.32
CA LYS A 30 13.57 10.35 7.13
C LYS A 30 12.13 9.87 7.08
N LEU A 31 11.42 10.15 5.99
CA LEU A 31 10.06 9.69 5.81
C LEU A 31 9.98 8.17 5.91
N GLY A 32 8.93 7.68 6.56
CA GLY A 32 8.71 6.26 6.77
C GLY A 32 9.51 5.65 7.93
N THR A 33 10.27 6.42 8.72
CA THR A 33 10.81 5.94 10.01
C THR A 33 9.80 6.18 11.12
N VAL A 34 9.67 5.22 12.05
CA VAL A 34 8.79 5.39 13.21
C VAL A 34 9.53 6.19 14.28
N GLU A 35 9.07 7.41 14.56
CA GLU A 35 9.63 8.27 15.60
C GLU A 35 8.71 8.33 16.81
N ARG A 36 9.26 8.59 18.01
CA ARG A 36 8.44 8.79 19.21
C ARG A 36 8.18 10.28 19.44
N CYS A 37 6.95 10.61 19.80
CA CYS A 37 6.61 11.98 20.18
C CYS A 37 7.36 12.38 21.46
N PRO A 38 8.06 13.53 21.49
CA PRO A 38 8.83 13.95 22.67
C PRO A 38 7.95 14.36 23.86
N SER A 39 6.65 14.61 23.65
CA SER A 39 5.73 15.07 24.70
C SER A 39 4.90 13.95 25.34
N CYS A 40 4.53 12.91 24.58
CA CYS A 40 3.66 11.83 25.08
C CYS A 40 4.20 10.42 24.80
N GLU A 41 5.40 10.32 24.22
CA GLU A 41 6.11 9.07 23.88
C GLU A 41 5.38 8.12 22.91
N LYS A 42 4.18 8.50 22.44
CA LYS A 42 3.43 7.73 21.46
C LYS A 42 4.16 7.72 20.11
N PRO A 43 4.16 6.58 19.39
CA PRO A 43 4.81 6.50 18.10
C PRO A 43 4.05 7.31 17.05
N VAL A 44 4.80 8.07 16.25
CA VAL A 44 4.35 8.67 15.00
C VAL A 44 4.68 7.67 13.90
N THR A 45 3.71 6.79 13.64
CA THR A 45 3.86 5.69 12.69
C THR A 45 3.86 6.17 11.24
N ARG A 46 4.21 5.27 10.31
CA ARG A 46 4.20 5.56 8.87
C ARG A 46 2.81 5.97 8.39
N VAL A 47 1.76 5.32 8.93
CA VAL A 47 0.37 5.65 8.60
C VAL A 47 0.02 7.08 9.03
N ILE A 48 0.46 7.50 10.22
CA ILE A 48 0.25 8.87 10.71
C ILE A 48 0.98 9.89 9.83
N GLN A 49 2.21 9.57 9.41
CA GLN A 49 2.96 10.43 8.49
C GLN A 49 2.25 10.56 7.15
N LEU A 50 1.78 9.44 6.58
CA LEU A 50 1.04 9.43 5.32
C LEU A 50 -0.24 10.28 5.41
N ASP A 51 -1.06 10.11 6.45
CA ASP A 51 -2.29 10.88 6.62
C ASP A 51 -2.06 12.40 6.61
N GLN A 52 -1.01 12.84 7.29
CA GLN A 52 -0.63 14.25 7.35
C GLN A 52 -0.05 14.76 6.03
N LEU A 53 0.75 13.95 5.34
CA LEU A 53 1.26 14.30 4.01
C LEU A 53 0.12 14.41 2.99
N LEU A 54 -0.82 13.47 2.98
CA LEU A 54 -2.01 13.52 2.14
C LEU A 54 -2.85 14.78 2.41
N SER A 55 -3.02 15.14 3.69
CA SER A 55 -3.71 16.38 4.07
C SER A 55 -2.95 17.62 3.58
N ARG A 56 -1.63 17.69 3.76
CA ARG A 56 -0.80 18.81 3.28
C ARG A 56 -0.76 18.94 1.77
N TRP A 57 -0.78 17.82 1.06
CA TRP A 57 -0.85 17.79 -0.39
C TRP A 57 -2.20 18.30 -0.90
N TYR A 58 -3.29 17.90 -0.24
CA TYR A 58 -4.66 18.22 -0.61
C TYR A 58 -5.05 19.68 -0.31
N GLU A 59 -4.66 20.22 0.86
CA GLU A 59 -5.13 21.54 1.32
C GLU A 59 -4.91 22.69 0.32
N PRO A 60 -3.73 22.84 -0.32
CA PRO A 60 -3.53 23.86 -1.36
C PRO A 60 -4.38 23.65 -2.61
N ARG A 61 -4.85 22.42 -2.85
CA ARG A 61 -5.50 21.95 -4.07
C ARG A 61 -7.00 21.71 -3.91
N ARG A 62 -7.57 21.94 -2.73
CA ARG A 62 -8.97 21.66 -2.36
C ARG A 62 -10.03 22.38 -3.21
N TRP A 63 -9.64 23.44 -3.93
CA TRP A 63 -10.54 24.22 -4.80
C TRP A 63 -10.80 23.54 -6.16
N ARG A 64 -10.04 22.49 -6.50
CA ARG A 64 -10.23 21.72 -7.73
C ARG A 64 -11.47 20.83 -7.60
N ALA A 65 -12.45 21.02 -8.46
CA ALA A 65 -13.75 20.34 -8.39
C ALA A 65 -13.67 18.82 -8.66
N ASP A 66 -12.63 18.40 -9.38
CA ASP A 66 -12.32 17.01 -9.70
C ASP A 66 -11.53 16.29 -8.60
N LEU A 67 -11.06 17.02 -7.58
CA LEU A 67 -10.17 16.48 -6.55
C LEU A 67 -10.92 16.12 -5.27
N VAL A 68 -10.98 14.83 -4.96
CA VAL A 68 -11.48 14.31 -3.68
C VAL A 68 -10.31 14.23 -2.68
N LYS A 69 -10.56 14.54 -1.41
CA LYS A 69 -9.55 14.38 -0.35
C LYS A 69 -9.07 12.93 -0.30
N PRO A 70 -7.78 12.65 -0.58
CA PRO A 70 -7.25 11.29 -0.45
C PRO A 70 -7.21 10.89 1.02
N SER A 71 -7.54 9.64 1.30
CA SER A 71 -7.46 9.04 2.62
C SER A 71 -6.46 7.89 2.62
N VAL A 72 -5.89 7.57 3.78
CA VAL A 72 -4.96 6.44 3.91
C VAL A 72 -5.60 5.13 3.44
N PRO A 73 -6.83 4.76 3.87
CA PRO A 73 -7.46 3.53 3.39
C PRO A 73 -7.61 3.48 1.88
N TYR A 74 -8.00 4.60 1.25
CA TYR A 74 -8.14 4.66 -0.19
C TYR A 74 -6.81 4.45 -0.91
N LEU A 75 -5.73 5.08 -0.46
CA LEU A 75 -4.42 4.92 -1.08
C LEU A 75 -3.90 3.49 -0.90
N VAL A 76 -3.93 2.98 0.33
CA VAL A 76 -3.44 1.62 0.63
C VAL A 76 -4.23 0.59 -0.17
N GLU A 77 -5.56 0.71 -0.21
CA GLU A 77 -6.43 -0.14 -1.03
C GLU A 77 -5.99 -0.16 -2.49
N ARG A 78 -5.80 1.01 -3.09
CA ARG A 78 -5.39 1.13 -4.49
C ARG A 78 -4.02 0.51 -4.76
N LEU A 79 -3.09 0.61 -3.81
CA LEU A 79 -1.74 0.06 -3.93
C LEU A 79 -1.74 -1.48 -3.87
N TRP A 80 -2.40 -2.09 -2.87
CA TRP A 80 -2.37 -3.56 -2.74
C TRP A 80 -3.29 -4.27 -3.74
N THR A 81 -4.33 -3.59 -4.23
CA THR A 81 -5.21 -4.15 -5.27
C THR A 81 -4.70 -3.93 -6.70
N ALA A 82 -3.60 -3.19 -6.86
CA ALA A 82 -3.03 -2.88 -8.16
C ALA A 82 -2.76 -4.14 -9.00
N ASN A 83 -2.89 -4.02 -10.32
CA ASN A 83 -2.68 -5.11 -11.28
C ASN A 83 -3.54 -6.36 -11.00
N GLY A 84 -4.74 -6.18 -10.42
CA GLY A 84 -5.68 -7.27 -10.13
C GLY A 84 -5.29 -8.15 -8.96
N GLN A 85 -4.28 -7.79 -8.17
CA GLN A 85 -3.86 -8.57 -7.00
C GLN A 85 -5.00 -8.80 -5.99
N GLY A 86 -5.88 -7.80 -5.83
CA GLY A 86 -7.03 -7.91 -4.94
C GLY A 86 -8.01 -9.01 -5.32
N GLU A 87 -8.38 -9.06 -6.60
CA GLU A 87 -9.29 -10.08 -7.13
C GLU A 87 -8.64 -11.46 -7.08
N ARG A 88 -7.35 -11.56 -7.40
CA ARG A 88 -6.60 -12.82 -7.33
C ARG A 88 -6.56 -13.38 -5.91
N LEU A 89 -6.31 -12.51 -4.92
CA LEU A 89 -6.34 -12.91 -3.52
C LEU A 89 -7.76 -13.34 -3.12
N PHE A 90 -8.79 -12.56 -3.47
CA PHE A 90 -10.18 -12.92 -3.16
C PHE A 90 -10.59 -14.27 -3.75
N LEU A 91 -10.20 -14.56 -5.00
CA LEU A 91 -10.47 -15.86 -5.64
C LEU A 91 -9.68 -17.01 -5.01
N GLY A 92 -8.43 -16.76 -4.59
CA GLY A 92 -7.61 -17.74 -3.89
C GLY A 92 -8.14 -18.09 -2.50
N VAL A 93 -8.60 -17.08 -1.75
CA VAL A 93 -9.20 -17.27 -0.42
C VAL A 93 -10.63 -17.81 -0.51
N SER A 94 -11.39 -17.40 -1.53
CA SER A 94 -12.77 -17.82 -1.80
C SER A 94 -13.68 -17.86 -0.55
N PRO A 95 -13.82 -16.73 0.17
CA PRO A 95 -14.57 -16.72 1.43
C PRO A 95 -16.06 -16.99 1.18
N LYS A 96 -16.65 -17.92 1.94
CA LYS A 96 -18.03 -18.42 1.71
C LYS A 96 -19.13 -17.40 1.94
N TYR A 97 -18.93 -16.48 2.90
CA TYR A 97 -19.97 -15.54 3.36
C TYR A 97 -19.60 -14.07 3.17
N THR A 98 -18.53 -13.79 2.44
CA THR A 98 -17.99 -12.43 2.29
C THR A 98 -17.94 -12.04 0.82
N ASN A 99 -18.54 -10.90 0.48
CA ASN A 99 -18.42 -10.34 -0.86
C ASN A 99 -17.08 -9.62 -1.05
N TYR A 100 -16.71 -9.34 -2.30
CA TYR A 100 -15.41 -8.75 -2.61
C TYR A 100 -15.18 -7.37 -1.95
N ASP A 101 -16.20 -6.51 -1.88
CA ASP A 101 -16.04 -5.18 -1.27
C ASP A 101 -15.77 -5.26 0.24
N ILE A 102 -16.47 -6.15 0.95
CA ILE A 102 -16.24 -6.38 2.38
C ILE A 102 -14.87 -7.01 2.60
N PHE A 103 -14.49 -7.99 1.77
CA PHE A 103 -13.16 -8.60 1.79
C PHE A 103 -12.07 -7.55 1.62
N ARG A 104 -12.19 -6.71 0.58
CA ARG A 104 -11.24 -5.64 0.28
C ARG A 104 -11.08 -4.69 1.46
N ASN A 105 -12.18 -4.29 2.09
CA ASN A 105 -12.17 -3.43 3.27
C ASN A 105 -11.41 -4.08 4.46
N PHE A 106 -11.63 -5.37 4.72
CA PHE A 106 -10.92 -6.08 5.80
C PHE A 106 -9.43 -6.21 5.53
N VAL A 107 -9.05 -6.62 4.32
CA VAL A 107 -7.65 -6.75 3.93
C VAL A 107 -6.96 -5.38 3.91
N THR A 108 -7.61 -4.31 3.46
CA THR A 108 -7.07 -2.95 3.54
C THR A 108 -6.74 -2.55 4.98
N ARG A 109 -7.62 -2.85 5.94
CA ARG A 109 -7.35 -2.58 7.37
C ARG A 109 -6.19 -3.41 7.91
N LEU A 110 -6.09 -4.67 7.49
CA LEU A 110 -4.96 -5.53 7.82
C LEU A 110 -3.65 -4.96 7.26
N MET A 111 -3.63 -4.51 6.00
CA MET A 111 -2.46 -3.88 5.37
C MET A 111 -2.03 -2.60 6.09
N ILE A 112 -2.97 -1.72 6.47
CA ILE A 112 -2.67 -0.51 7.26
C ILE A 112 -1.98 -0.90 8.58
N ARG A 113 -2.52 -1.91 9.27
CA ARG A 113 -1.90 -2.43 10.49
C ARG A 113 -0.50 -3.00 10.21
N GLY A 114 -0.31 -3.68 9.09
CA GLY A 114 0.98 -4.23 8.70
C GLY A 114 2.05 -3.21 8.40
N ILE A 115 1.66 -2.04 7.88
CA ILE A 115 2.57 -0.91 7.67
C ILE A 115 3.12 -0.39 9.01
N ASP A 116 2.26 -0.33 10.03
CA ASP A 116 2.63 0.13 11.36
C ASP A 116 3.41 -0.92 12.16
N GLU A 117 3.10 -2.21 11.99
CA GLU A 117 3.83 -3.33 12.61
C GLU A 117 5.14 -3.67 11.87
N GLY A 118 5.30 -3.19 10.64
CA GLY A 118 6.52 -3.33 9.84
C GLY A 118 6.66 -4.62 9.03
N TRP A 119 5.60 -5.43 8.93
CA TRP A 119 5.58 -6.60 8.02
C TRP A 119 5.11 -6.24 6.60
N ALA A 120 4.50 -5.06 6.43
CA ALA A 120 4.36 -4.40 5.15
C ALA A 120 5.17 -3.10 5.15
N ASP A 121 5.89 -2.82 4.06
CA ASP A 121 6.66 -1.60 3.89
C ASP A 121 5.94 -0.65 2.94
N LEU A 122 5.74 0.58 3.40
CA LEU A 122 5.22 1.68 2.58
C LEU A 122 6.38 2.63 2.29
N GLN A 123 6.84 2.62 1.05
CA GLN A 123 7.89 3.49 0.58
C GLN A 123 7.31 4.84 0.16
N PHE A 124 7.84 5.88 0.78
CA PHE A 124 7.52 7.26 0.46
C PHE A 124 8.34 7.71 -0.75
N PRO A 125 7.75 8.46 -1.70
CA PRO A 125 8.51 9.09 -2.76
C PRO A 125 9.47 10.15 -2.20
N GLU A 126 10.47 10.53 -3.00
CA GLU A 126 11.42 11.60 -2.64
C GLU A 126 10.70 12.93 -2.39
N ASP A 127 9.74 13.28 -3.24
CA ASP A 127 8.84 14.42 -3.04
C ASP A 127 7.38 13.96 -2.85
N PRO A 128 6.91 13.79 -1.61
CA PRO A 128 5.53 13.41 -1.32
C PRO A 128 4.51 14.52 -1.60
N LEU A 129 4.96 15.76 -1.85
CA LEU A 129 4.10 16.93 -2.11
C LEU A 129 4.03 17.32 -3.59
N ALA A 130 4.74 16.58 -4.46
CA ALA A 130 4.69 16.68 -5.92
C ALA A 130 3.27 16.51 -6.46
N GLU A 131 3.04 16.84 -7.74
CA GLU A 131 1.70 16.73 -8.33
C GLU A 131 1.19 15.28 -8.41
N ASP A 132 2.08 14.32 -8.71
CA ASP A 132 1.75 12.90 -8.80
C ASP A 132 2.76 12.03 -8.02
N PRO A 133 2.65 11.99 -6.67
CA PRO A 133 3.57 11.26 -5.81
C PRO A 133 3.41 9.74 -5.96
N GLN A 134 4.51 9.03 -6.24
CA GLN A 134 4.50 7.58 -6.44
C GLN A 134 4.79 6.84 -5.13
N TYR A 135 3.77 6.26 -4.53
CA TYR A 135 3.91 5.39 -3.36
C TYR A 135 4.05 3.94 -3.78
N VAL A 136 4.87 3.17 -3.06
CA VAL A 136 5.04 1.74 -3.30
C VAL A 136 4.75 0.98 -2.00
N LEU A 137 3.94 -0.06 -2.12
CA LEU A 137 3.59 -0.95 -1.01
C LEU A 137 4.17 -2.34 -1.30
N THR A 138 4.98 -2.85 -0.38
CA THR A 138 5.61 -4.17 -0.49
C THR A 138 5.33 -4.99 0.77
N ILE A 139 4.94 -6.25 0.61
CA ILE A 139 4.83 -7.19 1.73
C ILE A 139 6.22 -7.75 1.98
N VAL A 140 6.79 -7.46 3.15
CA VAL A 140 8.14 -7.89 3.52
C VAL A 140 8.10 -9.28 4.17
N ASP A 141 7.07 -9.53 4.96
CA ASP A 141 6.84 -10.79 5.66
C ASP A 141 5.48 -11.34 5.23
N SER A 142 5.55 -12.28 4.28
CA SER A 142 4.38 -12.94 3.70
C SER A 142 3.69 -13.89 4.66
N GLU A 143 4.41 -14.44 5.65
CA GLU A 143 3.84 -15.36 6.63
C GLU A 143 2.88 -14.61 7.56
N LYS A 144 3.30 -13.46 8.09
CA LYS A 144 2.41 -12.61 8.91
C LYS A 144 1.20 -12.09 8.14
N PHE A 145 1.38 -11.81 6.86
CA PHE A 145 0.25 -11.46 6.00
C PHE A 145 -0.73 -12.62 5.88
N ALA A 146 -0.25 -13.83 5.55
CA ALA A 146 -1.07 -15.03 5.44
C ALA A 146 -1.82 -15.32 6.76
N GLU A 147 -1.11 -15.34 7.89
CA GLU A 147 -1.73 -15.50 9.21
C GLU A 147 -2.81 -14.43 9.49
N GLY A 148 -2.56 -13.19 9.06
CA GLY A 148 -3.50 -12.10 9.20
C GLY A 148 -4.78 -12.33 8.41
N VAL A 149 -4.66 -12.85 7.17
CA VAL A 149 -5.80 -13.19 6.32
C VAL A 149 -6.54 -14.41 6.85
N GLU A 150 -5.84 -15.45 7.30
CA GLU A 150 -6.44 -16.63 7.95
C GLU A 150 -7.27 -16.26 9.18
N LYS A 151 -6.75 -15.36 10.02
CA LYS A 151 -7.48 -14.84 11.20
C LYS A 151 -8.73 -14.05 10.83
N LEU A 152 -8.76 -13.43 9.65
CA LEU A 152 -9.94 -12.70 9.15
C LEU A 152 -11.01 -13.63 8.57
N PHE A 153 -10.60 -14.78 8.01
CA PHE A 153 -11.47 -15.74 7.33
C PHE A 153 -11.22 -17.16 7.83
N PRO A 154 -11.52 -17.46 9.11
CA PRO A 154 -11.27 -18.77 9.71
C PRO A 154 -12.14 -19.89 9.12
N GLU A 155 -13.21 -19.55 8.39
CA GLU A 155 -14.10 -20.51 7.72
C GLU A 155 -13.56 -21.09 6.40
N VAL A 156 -12.43 -20.56 5.92
CA VAL A 156 -11.75 -21.02 4.71
C VAL A 156 -10.88 -22.23 5.07
N ASP A 157 -10.96 -23.28 4.26
CA ASP A 157 -10.11 -24.46 4.41
C ASP A 157 -8.79 -24.20 3.68
N TRP A 158 -7.78 -23.77 4.44
CA TRP A 158 -6.46 -23.40 3.91
C TRP A 158 -5.59 -24.62 3.55
N ASP A 159 -5.99 -25.82 3.96
CA ASP A 159 -5.32 -27.08 3.64
C ASP A 159 -5.82 -27.68 2.30
N GLU A 160 -6.95 -27.20 1.77
CA GLU A 160 -7.46 -27.61 0.46
C GLU A 160 -6.67 -26.90 -0.66
N PRO A 161 -5.99 -27.63 -1.56
CA PRO A 161 -5.24 -27.01 -2.63
C PRO A 161 -6.17 -26.23 -3.56
N VAL A 162 -5.85 -24.96 -3.80
CA VAL A 162 -6.55 -24.09 -4.76
C VAL A 162 -6.59 -24.82 -6.10
N SER A 163 -7.81 -25.16 -6.56
CA SER A 163 -7.96 -25.92 -7.80
C SER A 163 -7.25 -25.23 -8.97
N SER A 164 -6.58 -26.01 -9.82
CA SER A 164 -5.81 -25.49 -10.95
C SER A 164 -6.64 -24.61 -11.89
N ALA A 165 -7.96 -24.78 -11.94
CA ALA A 165 -8.87 -23.94 -12.70
C ALA A 165 -8.88 -22.47 -12.22
N VAL A 166 -8.67 -22.22 -10.92
CA VAL A 166 -8.55 -20.86 -10.36
C VAL A 166 -7.17 -20.29 -10.69
N LEU A 167 -6.11 -21.11 -10.63
CA LEU A 167 -4.75 -20.70 -11.02
C LEU A 167 -4.67 -20.34 -12.52
N ASP A 168 -5.34 -21.08 -13.38
CA ASP A 168 -5.40 -20.84 -14.83
C ASP A 168 -6.20 -19.56 -15.18
N ALA A 169 -7.25 -19.24 -14.41
CA ALA A 169 -7.97 -17.98 -14.54
C ALA A 169 -7.14 -16.77 -14.06
N VAL A 170 -6.20 -17.00 -13.13
CA VAL A 170 -5.35 -15.97 -12.50
C VAL A 170 -4.04 -15.72 -13.27
N GLY A 171 -3.55 -16.72 -14.00
CA GLY A 171 -2.24 -16.74 -14.66
C GLY A 171 -2.20 -16.35 -16.15
N ALA A 172 -3.32 -16.06 -16.81
CA ALA A 172 -3.29 -15.72 -18.23
C ALA A 172 -3.00 -14.22 -18.48
N PRO A 173 -1.83 -13.83 -19.03
CA PRO A 173 -1.69 -12.51 -19.63
C PRO A 173 -2.65 -12.40 -20.81
N ALA A 174 -3.39 -11.29 -20.87
CA ALA A 174 -4.28 -10.99 -21.98
C ALA A 174 -3.47 -10.89 -23.29
N GLY A 175 -3.62 -11.91 -24.14
CA GLY A 175 -3.36 -11.79 -25.57
C GLY A 175 -2.37 -12.79 -26.15
N VAL A 176 -2.88 -13.88 -26.74
CA VAL A 176 -2.60 -14.25 -28.13
C VAL A 176 -3.85 -14.96 -28.67
N LYS A 177 -4.59 -14.32 -29.59
CA LYS A 177 -5.58 -15.02 -30.42
C LYS A 177 -4.83 -15.97 -31.35
N SER A 178 -4.73 -17.25 -30.97
CA SER A 178 -4.28 -18.31 -31.87
C SER A 178 -5.39 -18.63 -32.88
N THR A 179 -5.41 -17.91 -34.01
CA THR A 179 -6.15 -18.33 -35.20
C THR A 179 -5.45 -19.53 -35.85
N ARG A 180 -5.84 -20.76 -35.46
CA ARG A 180 -5.40 -21.97 -36.15
C ARG A 180 -6.47 -22.43 -37.14
N GLY A 181 -6.12 -22.30 -38.43
CA GLY A 181 -6.98 -22.52 -39.58
C GLY A 181 -7.54 -23.95 -39.73
N SER A 182 -8.72 -24.02 -40.34
CA SER A 182 -9.25 -25.23 -40.97
C SER A 182 -9.14 -25.11 -42.48
N ARG A 183 -8.17 -25.84 -43.03
CA ARG A 183 -7.98 -26.10 -44.45
C ARG A 183 -9.00 -27.17 -44.89
N LYS A 184 -9.99 -26.83 -45.72
CA LYS A 184 -10.84 -27.82 -46.41
C LYS A 184 -10.59 -27.75 -47.91
N LYS A 185 -9.85 -28.75 -48.43
CA LYS A 185 -9.78 -29.09 -49.86
C LYS A 185 -11.11 -29.73 -50.28
N LYS A 186 -11.73 -29.23 -51.36
CA LYS A 186 -12.68 -29.97 -52.20
C LYS A 186 -12.69 -29.37 -53.61
N LYS A 187 -11.97 -30.01 -54.53
CA LYS A 187 -12.45 -30.49 -55.83
C LYS A 187 -11.33 -31.30 -56.49
#